data_AF-A0A396IC78-F1
#
_entry.id   AF-A0A396IC78-F1
#
_cell.length_a   1.000
_cell.length_b   1.000
_cell.length_c   1.000
_cell.angle_alpha   90.00
_cell.angle_beta   90.00
_cell.angle_gamma   90.00
#
_symmetry.space_group_name_H-M   'P 1'
#
loop_
_entity.id
_entity.type
_entity.pdbx_description
1 polymer ?
#
loop_
_entity_poly.entity_id
_entity_poly.type
_entity_poly.pdbx_seq_one_letter_code
_entity_poly.pdbx_strand_id
1 'polypeptide(L)'
;MLRWTRARVDDVVLVGGSSRIPKVQQLLQNFFKGKELCKSINPDEAVAYGAAVQAALLSKGIKNVPKLVLQDVTPLSLGRSIVGDIMNVVIPRNTCIPVKKKRIYYS
;
A
#
# COMPACT_ATOMS: atom_id res chain seq x y z
N MET A 1 1.71 -10.07 14.23
CA MET A 1 1.40 -8.80 13.53
C MET A 1 2.18 -7.69 14.24
N LEU A 2 3.19 -7.08 13.60
CA LEU A 2 3.93 -5.98 14.21
C LEU A 2 2.97 -4.77 14.34
N ARG A 3 2.66 -4.38 15.57
CA ARG A 3 1.74 -3.30 15.85
C ARG A 3 2.54 -1.99 15.88
N TRP A 4 2.60 -1.30 14.75
CA TRP A 4 3.28 -0.02 14.63
C TRP A 4 2.51 1.05 15.41
N THR A 5 3.22 1.83 16.22
CA THR A 5 2.67 3.04 16.86
C THR A 5 2.90 4.24 15.94
N ARG A 6 2.05 5.26 16.01
CA ARG A 6 2.18 6.51 15.23
C ARG A 6 3.57 7.15 15.30
N ALA A 7 4.25 7.03 16.45
CA ALA A 7 5.59 7.57 16.65
C ALA A 7 6.69 6.84 15.84
N ARG A 8 6.41 5.64 15.31
CA ARG A 8 7.33 4.86 14.48
C ARG A 8 7.15 5.10 12.97
N VAL A 9 6.27 6.02 12.58
CA VAL A 9 6.15 6.44 11.19
C VAL A 9 7.17 7.55 10.99
N ASP A 10 8.17 7.35 10.13
CA ASP A 10 9.24 8.33 9.91
C ASP A 10 8.79 9.50 9.03
N ASP A 11 8.08 9.21 7.94
CA ASP A 11 7.60 10.21 6.98
C ASP A 11 6.11 10.04 6.64
N VAL A 12 5.46 11.16 6.32
CA VAL A 12 4.07 11.20 5.81
C VAL A 12 4.09 11.84 4.43
N VAL A 13 4.05 11.03 3.37
CA VAL A 13 4.07 11.50 1.98
C VAL A 13 2.64 11.73 1.49
N LEU A 14 2.38 12.92 0.93
CA LEU A 14 1.08 13.29 0.39
C LEU A 14 1.00 13.00 -1.11
N VAL A 15 -0.07 12.31 -1.53
CA VAL A 15 -0.32 11.94 -2.93
C VAL A 15 -1.80 12.16 -3.26
N GLY A 16 -2.07 12.59 -4.50
CA GLY A 16 -3.39 12.92 -5.04
C GLY A 16 -3.81 14.36 -4.77
N GLY A 17 -4.51 15.00 -5.72
CA GLY A 17 -4.86 16.43 -5.67
C GLY A 17 -5.65 16.85 -4.42
N SER A 18 -6.55 16.01 -3.92
CA SER A 18 -7.31 16.28 -2.68
C SER A 18 -6.43 16.40 -1.43
N SER A 19 -5.19 15.90 -1.46
CA SER A 19 -4.22 16.11 -0.37
C SER A 19 -3.78 17.57 -0.22
N ARG A 20 -4.06 18.43 -1.22
CA ARG A 20 -3.84 19.88 -1.16
C ARG A 20 -4.83 20.61 -0.26
N ILE A 21 -5.96 19.98 0.07
CA ILE A 21 -7.00 20.59 0.93
C ILE A 21 -6.39 20.87 2.32
N PRO A 22 -6.38 22.14 2.79
CA PRO A 22 -5.73 22.50 4.06
C PRO A 22 -6.28 21.73 5.25
N LYS A 23 -7.59 21.43 5.25
CA LYS A 23 -8.22 20.66 6.33
C LYS A 23 -7.72 19.22 6.40
N VAL A 24 -7.47 18.59 5.26
CA VAL A 24 -6.91 17.22 5.21
C VAL A 24 -5.50 17.20 5.79
N GLN A 25 -4.67 18.18 5.43
CA GLN A 25 -3.31 18.31 5.97
C GLN A 25 -3.32 18.56 7.48
N GLN A 26 -4.20 19.44 7.97
CA GLN A 26 -4.36 19.70 9.40
C GLN A 26 -4.77 18.44 10.17
N LEU A 27 -5.74 17.66 9.64
CA LEU A 27 -6.16 16.42 10.27
C LEU A 27 -5.03 15.38 10.33
N LEU A 28 -4.22 15.28 9.28
CA LEU A 28 -3.05 14.40 9.25
C LEU A 28 -1.98 14.84 10.26
N GLN A 29 -1.64 16.13 10.31
CA GLN A 29 -0.70 16.67 11.30
C GLN A 29 -1.18 16.39 12.72
N ASN A 30 -2.46 16.65 13.03
CA ASN A 30 -3.04 16.35 14.33
C ASN A 30 -2.97 14.85 14.65
N PHE A 31 -3.27 14.00 13.67
CA PHE A 31 -3.22 12.54 13.83
C PHE A 31 -1.80 12.04 14.14
N PHE A 32 -0.78 12.61 13.46
CA PHE A 32 0.63 12.30 13.66
C PHE A 32 1.33 13.22 14.68
N LYS A 33 0.58 13.84 15.59
CA LYS A 33 1.10 14.66 16.72
C LYS A 33 2.03 15.81 16.28
N GLY A 34 1.64 16.53 15.23
CA GLY A 34 2.37 17.69 14.72
C GLY A 34 3.55 17.35 13.81
N LYS A 35 3.73 16.08 13.43
CA LYS A 35 4.75 15.68 12.43
C LYS A 35 4.56 16.46 11.13
N GLU A 36 5.67 16.99 10.59
CA GLU A 36 5.67 17.66 9.30
C GLU A 36 5.30 16.69 8.18
N LEU A 37 4.47 17.17 7.25
CA LEU A 37 4.07 16.41 6.07
C LEU A 37 5.10 16.61 4.97
N CYS A 38 5.53 15.53 4.34
CA CYS A 38 6.49 15.57 3.26
C CYS A 38 5.86 16.18 2.00
N LYS A 39 6.43 17.30 1.54
CA LYS A 39 5.98 18.08 0.37
C LYS A 39 7.04 18.13 -0.74
N SER A 40 8.07 17.30 -0.67
CA SER A 40 9.17 17.26 -1.66
C SER A 40 8.77 16.67 -3.01
N ILE A 41 7.59 16.06 -3.10
CA ILE A 41 7.07 15.42 -4.32
C ILE A 41 5.75 16.09 -4.70
N ASN A 42 5.56 16.33 -6.00
CA ASN A 42 4.30 16.81 -6.53
C ASN A 42 3.20 15.75 -6.34
N PRO A 43 2.13 16.02 -5.56
CA PRO A 43 1.12 15.01 -5.23
C PRO A 43 0.34 14.51 -6.45
N ASP A 44 0.26 15.31 -7.52
CA ASP A 44 -0.49 14.95 -8.74
C ASP A 44 0.30 14.01 -9.66
N GLU A 45 1.62 13.99 -9.56
CA GLU A 45 2.52 13.25 -10.45
C GLU A 45 3.20 12.07 -9.77
N ALA A 46 3.22 12.03 -8.43
CA ALA A 46 3.96 11.02 -7.65
C ALA A 46 3.65 9.58 -8.07
N VAL A 47 2.37 9.27 -8.33
CA VAL A 47 1.93 7.94 -8.77
C VAL A 47 2.47 7.61 -10.16
N ALA A 48 2.35 8.54 -11.10
CA ALA A 48 2.83 8.34 -12.47
C ALA A 48 4.35 8.19 -12.51
N TYR A 49 5.07 8.96 -11.69
CA TYR A 49 6.52 8.85 -11.56
C TYR A 49 6.95 7.47 -11.06
N GLY A 50 6.34 6.97 -9.98
CA GLY A 50 6.63 5.63 -9.46
C GLY A 50 6.31 4.52 -10.47
N ALA A 51 5.20 4.65 -11.21
CA ALA A 51 4.84 3.73 -12.27
C ALA A 51 5.86 3.74 -13.42
N ALA A 52 6.35 4.91 -13.83
CA ALA A 52 7.37 5.04 -14.86
C ALA A 52 8.70 4.40 -14.45
N VAL A 53 9.12 4.56 -13.18
CA VAL A 53 10.32 3.88 -12.64
C VAL A 53 10.14 2.36 -12.69
N GLN A 54 8.97 1.85 -12.27
CA GLN A 54 8.68 0.41 -12.34
C GLN A 54 8.63 -0.11 -13.78
N ALA A 55 8.08 0.66 -14.72
CA ALA A 55 8.07 0.31 -16.14
C ALA A 55 9.50 0.28 -16.70
N ALA A 56 10.35 1.22 -16.31
CA ALA A 56 11.75 1.25 -16.73
C ALA A 56 12.53 0.01 -16.22
N LEU A 57 12.24 -0.45 -15.00
CA LEU A 57 12.82 -1.66 -14.43
C LEU A 57 12.44 -2.95 -15.18
N LEU A 58 11.22 -3.02 -15.69
CA LEU A 58 10.73 -4.17 -16.46
C LEU A 58 11.18 -4.10 -17.93
N SER A 59 11.59 -2.93 -18.41
CA SER A 59 12.00 -2.71 -19.80
C SER A 59 13.42 -3.19 -20.06
N LYS A 60 13.63 -3.90 -21.17
CA LYS A 60 14.98 -4.27 -21.61
C LYS A 60 15.65 -3.07 -22.29
N GLY A 61 16.87 -2.72 -21.88
CA GLY A 61 17.70 -1.74 -22.59
C GLY A 61 17.84 -0.35 -21.93
N ILE A 62 17.10 -0.07 -20.86
CA ILE A 62 17.31 1.15 -20.07
C ILE A 62 18.48 0.91 -19.10
N LYS A 63 19.59 1.61 -19.34
CA LYS A 63 20.76 1.59 -18.46
C LYS A 63 20.53 2.57 -17.30
N ASN A 64 21.09 2.28 -16.13
CA ASN A 64 21.07 3.14 -14.93
C ASN A 64 19.72 3.23 -14.17
N VAL A 65 18.90 2.18 -14.17
CA VAL A 65 17.71 2.14 -13.31
C VAL A 65 18.09 1.62 -11.90
N PRO A 66 17.63 2.25 -10.80
CA PRO A 66 17.96 1.81 -9.44
C PRO A 66 17.48 0.39 -9.17
N LYS A 67 18.30 -0.46 -8.56
CA LYS A 67 17.85 -1.82 -8.19
C LYS A 67 16.79 -1.75 -7.09
N LEU A 68 15.52 -1.84 -7.48
CA LEU A 68 14.37 -1.83 -6.58
C LEU A 68 13.80 -3.25 -6.46
N VAL A 69 13.48 -3.66 -5.23
CA VAL A 69 12.68 -4.86 -4.96
C VAL A 69 11.37 -4.41 -4.34
N LEU A 70 10.26 -4.79 -4.96
CA LEU A 70 8.91 -4.45 -4.50
C LEU A 70 8.23 -5.70 -3.93
N GLN A 71 7.74 -5.59 -2.70
CA GLN A 71 6.96 -6.63 -2.03
C GLN A 71 5.61 -6.06 -1.66
N ASP A 72 4.57 -6.45 -2.41
CA ASP A 72 3.20 -5.97 -2.23
C ASP A 72 2.32 -7.02 -1.52
N VAL A 73 1.09 -6.65 -1.16
CA VAL A 73 0.16 -7.47 -0.37
C VAL A 73 -1.28 -7.45 -0.90
N THR A 74 -2.09 -8.44 -0.52
CA THR A 74 -3.53 -8.44 -0.79
C THR A 74 -4.27 -7.37 0.05
N PRO A 75 -5.18 -6.55 -0.53
CA PRO A 75 -5.86 -5.50 0.23
C PRO A 75 -6.98 -6.05 1.14
N LEU A 76 -7.62 -7.14 0.72
CA LEU A 76 -8.76 -7.77 1.37
C LEU A 76 -8.52 -9.27 1.59
N SER A 77 -9.26 -9.82 2.54
CA SER A 77 -9.28 -11.26 2.80
C SER A 77 -10.11 -11.96 1.72
N LEU A 78 -9.55 -12.98 1.09
CA LEU A 78 -10.19 -13.79 0.05
C LEU A 78 -10.57 -15.16 0.63
N GLY A 79 -11.75 -15.65 0.29
CA GLY A 79 -12.32 -16.86 0.86
C GLY A 79 -13.62 -17.27 0.18
N ARG A 80 -14.36 -18.20 0.78
CA ARG A 80 -15.66 -18.67 0.28
C ARG A 80 -16.68 -18.70 1.42
N SER A 81 -17.96 -18.46 1.11
CA SER A 81 -19.06 -18.71 2.05
C SER A 81 -19.20 -20.21 2.35
N ILE A 82 -19.48 -20.55 3.60
CA ILE A 82 -19.82 -21.89 4.09
C ILE A 82 -21.23 -21.88 4.72
N VAL A 83 -21.72 -23.03 5.18
CA VAL A 83 -23.04 -23.17 5.82
C VAL A 83 -23.22 -22.10 6.91
N GLY A 84 -24.41 -21.48 6.92
CA GLY A 84 -24.72 -20.36 7.81
C GLY A 84 -24.24 -19.00 7.30
N ASP A 85 -23.91 -18.88 6.01
CA ASP A 85 -23.41 -17.65 5.37
C ASP A 85 -22.14 -17.08 6.02
N ILE A 86 -21.33 -17.97 6.60
CA ILE A 86 -20.08 -17.61 7.27
C ILE A 86 -18.99 -17.51 6.21
N MET A 87 -18.25 -16.40 6.17
CA MET A 87 -17.10 -16.24 5.28
C MET A 87 -15.89 -17.03 5.81
N ASN A 88 -15.51 -18.08 5.09
CA ASN A 88 -14.30 -18.83 5.38
C ASN A 88 -13.10 -18.25 4.62
N VAL A 89 -12.27 -17.48 5.31
CA VAL A 89 -11.07 -16.84 4.73
C VAL A 89 -9.98 -17.88 4.42
N VAL A 90 -9.49 -17.85 3.18
CA VAL A 90 -8.39 -18.70 2.69
C VAL A 90 -7.08 -17.91 2.57
N ILE A 91 -7.13 -16.71 1.99
CA ILE A 91 -5.99 -15.77 1.91
C ILE A 91 -6.35 -14.54 2.74
N PRO A 92 -5.74 -14.33 3.92
CA PRO A 92 -6.00 -13.13 4.72
C PRO A 92 -5.59 -11.85 3.98
N ARG A 93 -6.22 -10.72 4.31
CA ARG A 93 -5.71 -9.40 3.91
C ARG A 93 -4.29 -9.19 4.42
N ASN A 94 -3.55 -8.32 3.74
CA ASN A 94 -2.15 -8.01 3.97
C ASN A 94 -1.21 -9.22 3.82
N THR A 95 -1.57 -10.22 3.00
CA THR A 95 -0.69 -11.35 2.67
C THR A 95 0.20 -10.98 1.48
N CYS A 96 1.51 -11.19 1.59
CA CYS A 96 2.46 -10.86 0.52
C CYS A 96 2.18 -11.63 -0.78
N ILE A 97 2.30 -10.95 -1.91
CA ILE A 97 2.18 -11.54 -3.24
C ILE A 97 3.56 -11.79 -3.86
N PRO A 98 3.74 -12.85 -4.67
CA PRO A 98 2.73 -13.84 -5.08
C PRO A 98 2.39 -14.85 -3.97
N VAL A 99 1.13 -15.29 -3.90
CA VAL A 99 0.67 -16.29 -2.92
C VAL A 99 -0.29 -17.30 -3.55
N LYS A 100 -0.20 -18.57 -3.13
CA LYS A 100 -1.13 -19.64 -3.45
C LYS A 100 -1.51 -20.37 -2.17
N LYS A 101 -2.82 -20.47 -1.88
CA LYS A 101 -3.36 -21.26 -0.77
C LYS A 101 -4.51 -22.14 -1.24
N LYS A 102 -4.62 -23.34 -0.69
CA LYS A 102 -5.68 -24.31 -0.98
C LYS A 102 -6.32 -24.75 0.33
N ARG A 103 -7.65 -24.84 0.36
CA ARG A 103 -8.43 -25.44 1.44
C ARG A 103 -9.44 -26.41 0.84
N ILE A 104 -9.56 -27.59 1.45
CA ILE A 104 -10.50 -28.63 1.03
C ILE A 104 -11.80 -28.43 1.81
N TYR A 105 -12.94 -28.58 1.12
CA TYR A 105 -14.27 -28.52 1.70
C TYR A 105 -14.97 -29.84 1.45
N TYR A 106 -15.78 -30.27 2.40
CA TYR A 106 -16.64 -31.45 2.31
C TYR A 106 -18.09 -30.97 2.35
N SER A 107 -18.94 -31.61 1.54
CA SER A 107 -20.39 -31.39 1.49
C SER A 107 -21.11 -32.32 2.44
#